data_AF-A0A9Q1GPB6-F1
#
_entry.id   AF-A0A9Q1GPB6-F1
#
_cell.length_a   1.000
_cell.length_b   1.000
_cell.length_c   1.000
_cell.angle_alpha   90.00
_cell.angle_beta   90.00
_cell.angle_gamma   90.00
#
_symmetry.space_group_name_H-M   'P 1'
#
loop_
_entity.id
_entity.type
_entity.pdbx_description
1 polymer ?
#
loop_
_entity_poly.entity_id
_entity_poly.type
_entity_poly.pdbx_seq_one_letter_code
_entity_poly.pdbx_strand_id
1 'polypeptide(L)'
;MWHDSFAFTHVHFLTQGLSDHSPIALSFPCCPKLKSSFQFCDMRAKDEGFKDIIMSSIGHQLPNSWLGALKKKEVICREHYVKVTHSAISLLKQQGKANWIAYRDECSRFFMSRIKQRKEMTCIYTLRDHNDNWVEGFEEVAEVDHQVISQGKCLNIDQQIQLCQPFTNCDIKQELFSIINYKSPRPDGLTSGFYKEA
;
A
#
# COMPACT_ATOMS: atom_id res chain seq x y z
N MET A 1 -2.41 -47.53 -28.09
CA MET A 1 -3.47 -47.64 -27.05
C MET A 1 -4.71 -46.91 -27.55
N TRP A 2 -5.90 -47.01 -26.94
CA TRP A 2 -7.12 -46.36 -27.46
C TRP A 2 -6.97 -44.84 -27.70
N HIS A 3 -6.13 -44.16 -26.92
CA HIS A 3 -5.78 -42.75 -27.09
C HIS A 3 -4.95 -42.43 -28.36
N ASP A 4 -4.43 -43.45 -29.05
CA ASP A 4 -3.74 -43.27 -30.33
C ASP A 4 -4.68 -43.29 -31.54
N SER A 5 -5.86 -43.91 -31.38
CA SER A 5 -6.83 -44.18 -32.44
C SER A 5 -7.97 -43.16 -32.51
N PHE A 6 -8.28 -42.46 -31.42
CA PHE A 6 -9.36 -41.48 -31.35
C PHE A 6 -8.82 -40.07 -31.12
N ALA A 7 -9.30 -39.10 -31.92
CA ALA A 7 -9.01 -37.68 -31.70
C ALA A 7 -9.72 -37.16 -30.44
N PHE A 8 -9.26 -36.02 -29.91
CA PHE A 8 -9.92 -35.37 -28.78
C PHE A 8 -11.38 -35.07 -29.12
N THR A 9 -12.30 -35.54 -28.27
CA THR A 9 -13.74 -35.28 -28.41
C THR A 9 -14.10 -34.09 -27.53
N HIS A 10 -14.56 -33.01 -28.15
CA HIS A 10 -15.11 -31.87 -27.43
C HIS A 10 -16.64 -32.00 -27.37
N VAL A 11 -17.19 -31.75 -26.19
CA VAL A 11 -18.63 -31.81 -25.94
C VAL A 11 -19.10 -30.40 -25.59
N HIS A 12 -19.99 -29.84 -26.39
CA HIS A 12 -20.62 -28.55 -26.14
C HIS A 12 -22.09 -28.74 -25.80
N PHE A 13 -22.47 -28.29 -24.62
CA PHE A 13 -23.87 -28.23 -24.20
C PHE A 13 -24.44 -26.89 -24.63
N LEU A 14 -25.38 -26.92 -25.57
CA LEU A 14 -26.03 -25.70 -26.06
C LEU A 14 -27.09 -25.25 -25.06
N THR A 15 -27.31 -23.94 -24.98
CA THR A 15 -28.30 -23.36 -24.07
C THR A 15 -29.70 -23.86 -24.44
N GLN A 16 -30.46 -24.21 -23.41
CA GLN A 16 -31.80 -24.78 -23.54
C GLN A 16 -32.73 -23.81 -24.28
N GLY A 17 -33.23 -24.25 -25.43
CA GLY A 17 -34.22 -23.52 -26.23
C GLY A 17 -35.65 -23.89 -25.80
N LEU A 18 -36.58 -23.94 -26.76
CA LEU A 18 -37.98 -24.33 -26.53
C LEU A 18 -38.19 -25.84 -26.22
N SER A 19 -37.11 -26.61 -26.14
CA SER A 19 -37.11 -28.04 -25.81
C SER A 19 -36.75 -28.23 -24.34
N ASP A 20 -37.37 -29.19 -23.66
CA ASP A 20 -37.08 -29.56 -22.28
C ASP A 20 -35.73 -30.31 -22.11
N HIS A 21 -34.99 -30.49 -23.20
CA HIS A 21 -33.64 -31.04 -23.20
C HIS A 21 -32.62 -30.13 -23.92
N SER A 22 -31.46 -29.91 -23.28
CA SER A 22 -30.35 -29.16 -23.85
C SER A 22 -29.59 -30.01 -24.88
N PRO A 23 -29.54 -29.61 -26.17
CA PRO A 23 -28.86 -30.40 -27.18
C PRO A 23 -27.34 -30.43 -26.95
N ILE A 24 -26.74 -31.59 -27.19
CA ILE A 24 -25.31 -31.82 -27.06
C ILE A 24 -24.70 -31.87 -28.46
N ALA A 25 -23.73 -30.99 -28.72
CA ALA A 25 -22.93 -31.00 -29.94
C ALA A 25 -21.55 -31.61 -29.67
N LEU A 26 -21.18 -32.62 -30.46
CA LEU A 26 -19.87 -33.26 -30.42
C LEU A 26 -19.00 -32.73 -31.56
N SER A 27 -17.76 -32.35 -31.26
CA SER A 27 -16.77 -31.98 -32.27
C SER A 27 -15.46 -32.72 -32.08
N PHE A 28 -14.84 -33.11 -33.20
CA PHE A 28 -13.62 -33.94 -33.24
C PHE A 28 -12.50 -33.19 -33.97
N PRO A 29 -11.89 -32.17 -33.35
CA PRO A 29 -10.82 -31.41 -33.99
C PRO A 29 -9.58 -32.28 -34.22
N CYS A 30 -8.94 -32.08 -35.38
CA CYS A 30 -7.68 -32.73 -35.72
C CYS A 30 -6.53 -32.00 -35.00
N CYS A 31 -6.07 -32.53 -33.87
CA CYS A 31 -4.93 -31.96 -33.15
C CYS A 31 -3.62 -32.64 -33.60
N PRO A 32 -2.61 -31.90 -34.09
CA PRO A 32 -1.31 -32.49 -34.39
C PRO A 32 -0.70 -33.01 -33.08
N LYS A 33 -0.43 -34.32 -33.02
CA LYS A 33 0.21 -34.96 -31.86
C LYS A 33 1.54 -34.23 -31.58
N LEU A 34 1.73 -33.74 -30.36
CA LEU A 34 3.01 -33.12 -29.99
C LEU A 34 4.13 -34.16 -30.19
N LYS A 35 5.23 -33.76 -30.83
CA LYS A 35 6.45 -34.57 -30.87
C LYS A 35 6.84 -34.90 -29.43
N SER A 36 7.10 -36.16 -29.12
CA SER A 36 7.36 -36.60 -27.74
C SER A 36 8.50 -35.76 -27.15
N SER A 37 8.17 -34.91 -26.18
CA SER A 37 9.18 -34.26 -25.35
C SER A 37 10.00 -35.33 -24.64
N PHE A 38 11.29 -35.07 -24.43
CA PHE A 38 12.12 -35.91 -23.57
C PHE A 38 11.40 -36.14 -22.23
N GLN A 39 11.01 -37.39 -21.98
CA GLN A 39 10.37 -37.77 -20.72
C GLN A 39 11.48 -38.04 -19.70
N PHE A 40 11.66 -37.11 -18.78
CA PHE A 40 12.50 -37.34 -17.62
C PHE A 40 11.78 -38.33 -16.68
N CYS A 41 12.45 -39.42 -16.34
CA CYS A 41 11.95 -40.39 -15.36
C CYS A 41 12.70 -40.20 -14.04
N ASP A 42 11.97 -39.99 -12.94
CA ASP A 42 12.56 -39.75 -11.61
C ASP A 42 13.52 -40.84 -11.14
N MET A 43 13.36 -42.08 -11.64
CA MET A 43 14.32 -43.17 -11.41
C MET A 43 15.75 -42.80 -11.82
N ARG A 44 15.91 -42.01 -12.89
CA ARG A 44 17.23 -41.56 -13.37
C ARG A 44 17.90 -40.61 -12.38
N ALA A 45 17.14 -39.87 -11.57
CA ALA A 45 17.68 -39.01 -10.52
C ALA A 45 18.19 -39.79 -9.30
N LYS A 46 17.79 -41.05 -9.15
CA LYS A 46 18.17 -41.94 -8.04
C LYS A 46 19.47 -42.71 -8.31
N ASP A 47 19.96 -42.70 -9.55
CA ASP A 47 21.23 -43.30 -9.92
C ASP A 47 22.39 -42.55 -9.24
N GLU A 48 23.34 -43.29 -8.65
CA GLU A 48 24.45 -42.69 -7.89
C GLU A 48 25.34 -41.81 -8.77
N GLY A 49 25.49 -42.15 -10.06
CA GLY A 49 26.29 -41.38 -11.03
C GLY A 49 25.54 -40.21 -11.67
N PHE A 50 24.22 -40.06 -11.45
CA PHE A 50 23.43 -39.01 -12.08
C PHE A 50 23.94 -37.61 -11.77
N LYS A 51 24.25 -37.33 -10.50
CA LYS A 51 24.75 -36.01 -10.07
C LYS A 51 26.11 -35.71 -10.69
N ASP A 52 27.00 -36.70 -10.76
CA ASP A 52 28.35 -36.55 -11.32
C ASP A 52 28.31 -36.27 -12.82
N ILE A 53 27.44 -36.95 -13.56
CA ILE A 53 27.21 -36.72 -15.00
C ILE A 53 26.65 -35.30 -15.23
N ILE A 54 25.68 -34.87 -14.41
CA ILE A 54 25.09 -33.53 -14.52
C ILE A 54 26.13 -32.45 -14.15
N MET A 55 26.91 -32.65 -13.09
CA MET A 55 27.95 -31.70 -12.69
C MET A 55 29.08 -31.59 -13.72
N SER A 56 29.51 -32.72 -14.30
CA SER A 56 30.52 -32.76 -15.37
C SER A 56 30.03 -32.04 -16.63
N SER A 57 28.75 -32.18 -16.98
CA SER A 57 28.16 -31.54 -18.17
C SER A 57 27.77 -30.07 -17.98
N ILE A 58 27.41 -29.64 -16.76
CA ILE A 58 27.10 -28.22 -16.44
C ILE A 58 28.34 -27.31 -16.59
N GLY A 59 29.55 -27.84 -16.37
CA GLY A 59 30.81 -27.09 -16.53
C GLY A 59 31.18 -26.77 -17.99
N HIS A 60 30.66 -27.54 -18.95
CA HIS A 60 30.82 -27.25 -20.37
C HIS A 60 29.78 -26.20 -20.78
N GLN A 61 30.12 -24.94 -20.56
CA GLN A 61 29.32 -23.79 -20.98
C GLN A 61 29.23 -23.76 -22.51
N LEU A 62 28.21 -24.41 -23.08
CA LEU A 62 27.95 -24.36 -24.52
C LEU A 62 27.57 -22.91 -24.87
N PRO A 63 28.42 -22.16 -25.57
CA PRO A 63 28.06 -20.83 -26.06
C PRO A 63 26.89 -21.07 -27.02
N ASN A 64 25.77 -20.40 -26.79
CA ASN A 64 24.52 -20.53 -27.57
C ASN A 64 23.57 -21.67 -27.13
N SER A 65 23.77 -22.29 -25.97
CA SER A 65 22.77 -23.20 -25.41
C SER A 65 21.49 -22.47 -24.98
N TRP A 66 20.34 -23.06 -25.31
CA TRP A 66 19.01 -22.63 -24.86
C TRP A 66 18.92 -22.47 -23.34
N LEU A 67 19.62 -23.31 -22.56
CA LEU A 67 19.72 -23.17 -21.10
C LEU A 67 20.44 -21.88 -20.68
N GLY A 68 21.49 -21.49 -21.39
CA GLY A 68 22.19 -20.23 -21.13
C GLY A 68 21.32 -19.01 -21.43
N ALA A 69 20.54 -19.07 -22.52
CA ALA A 69 19.57 -18.04 -22.85
C ALA A 69 18.43 -17.95 -21.81
N LEU A 70 17.93 -19.10 -21.34
CA LEU A 70 16.92 -19.15 -20.28
C LEU A 70 17.43 -18.59 -18.95
N LYS A 71 18.65 -18.93 -18.54
CA LYS A 71 19.22 -18.42 -17.29
C LYS A 71 19.38 -16.89 -17.33
N LYS A 72 19.78 -16.32 -18.47
CA LYS A 72 19.81 -14.87 -18.67
C LYS A 72 18.41 -14.26 -18.59
N LYS A 73 17.42 -14.90 -19.23
CA LYS A 73 16.02 -14.43 -19.20
C LYS A 73 15.42 -14.50 -17.80
N GLU A 74 15.71 -15.56 -17.04
CA GLU A 74 15.30 -15.73 -15.64
C GLU A 74 15.81 -14.57 -14.77
N VAL A 75 17.10 -14.23 -14.86
CA VAL A 75 17.70 -13.14 -14.09
C VAL A 75 17.01 -11.81 -14.39
N ILE A 76 16.84 -11.48 -15.68
CA ILE A 76 16.17 -10.24 -16.11
C ILE A 76 14.72 -10.19 -15.62
N CYS A 77 13.97 -11.29 -15.80
CA CYS A 77 12.58 -11.38 -15.34
C CYS A 77 12.48 -11.27 -13.82
N ARG A 78 13.42 -11.86 -13.07
CA ARG A 78 13.48 -11.79 -11.61
C ARG A 78 13.73 -10.37 -11.13
N GLU A 79 14.68 -9.65 -11.73
CA GLU A 79 14.93 -8.25 -11.39
C GLU A 79 13.71 -7.37 -11.65
N HIS A 80 13.04 -7.57 -12.79
CA HIS A 80 11.81 -6.84 -13.11
C HIS A 80 10.69 -7.17 -12.10
N TYR A 81 10.49 -8.44 -11.76
CA TYR A 81 9.51 -8.87 -10.77
C TYR A 81 9.79 -8.27 -9.38
N VAL A 82 11.06 -8.27 -8.95
CA VAL A 82 11.47 -7.67 -7.68
C VAL A 82 11.18 -6.16 -7.66
N LYS A 83 11.44 -5.44 -8.76
CA LYS A 83 11.10 -4.02 -8.86
C LYS A 83 9.59 -3.77 -8.75
N VAL A 84 8.78 -4.48 -9.53
CA VAL A 84 7.31 -4.32 -9.52
C VAL A 84 6.74 -4.68 -8.14
N THR A 85 7.18 -5.77 -7.53
CA THR A 85 6.73 -6.19 -6.20
C THR A 85 7.18 -5.21 -5.12
N HIS A 86 8.41 -4.70 -5.18
CA HIS A 86 8.87 -3.68 -4.25
C HIS A 86 7.98 -2.42 -4.29
N SER A 87 7.65 -1.94 -5.50
CA SER A 87 6.77 -0.78 -5.69
C SER A 87 5.36 -1.06 -5.18
N ALA A 88 4.78 -2.22 -5.50
CA ALA A 88 3.47 -2.62 -5.02
C ALA A 88 3.42 -2.75 -3.48
N ILE A 89 4.43 -3.37 -2.87
CA ILE A 89 4.56 -3.48 -1.41
C ILE A 89 4.70 -2.09 -0.78
N SER A 90 5.48 -1.20 -1.38
CA SER A 90 5.65 0.17 -0.88
C SER A 90 4.33 0.95 -0.93
N LEU A 91 3.57 0.81 -2.01
CA LEU A 91 2.23 1.41 -2.13
C LEU A 91 1.26 0.84 -1.07
N LEU A 92 1.23 -0.49 -0.90
CA LEU A 92 0.39 -1.14 0.12
C LEU A 92 0.78 -0.70 1.54
N LYS A 93 2.08 -0.55 1.83
CA LYS A 93 2.57 -0.03 3.11
C LYS A 93 2.15 1.43 3.34
N GLN A 94 2.18 2.26 2.29
CA GLN A 94 1.71 3.65 2.35
C GLN A 94 0.20 3.70 2.58
N GLN A 95 -0.59 2.93 1.84
CA GLN A 95 -2.05 2.85 1.97
C GLN A 95 -2.49 2.29 3.33
N GLY A 96 -1.85 1.23 3.79
CA GLY A 96 -2.13 0.57 5.07
C GLY A 96 -1.49 1.22 6.28
N LYS A 97 -0.83 2.38 6.14
CA LYS A 97 -0.07 3.06 7.21
C LYS A 97 0.83 2.09 7.99
N ALA A 98 1.59 1.24 7.31
CA ALA A 98 2.41 0.21 7.96
C ALA A 98 3.41 0.77 8.99
N ASN A 99 3.85 2.03 8.84
CA ASN A 99 4.65 2.72 9.86
C ASN A 99 3.85 2.95 11.16
N TRP A 100 2.55 3.22 11.10
CA TRP A 100 1.70 3.33 12.30
C TRP A 100 1.54 1.97 12.99
N ILE A 101 1.49 0.89 12.21
CA ILE A 101 1.53 -0.49 12.73
C ILE A 101 2.89 -0.78 13.39
N ALA A 102 4.00 -0.33 12.78
CA ALA A 102 5.34 -0.47 13.35
C ALA A 102 5.53 0.34 14.64
N TYR A 103 4.83 1.47 14.80
CA TYR A 103 4.76 2.25 16.04
C TYR A 103 3.80 1.67 17.09
N ARG A 104 3.26 0.46 16.86
CA ARG A 104 2.18 -0.21 17.59
C ARG A 104 0.90 0.61 17.61
N ASP A 105 -0.16 0.03 17.04
CA ASP A 105 -1.56 0.48 17.14
C ASP A 105 -2.16 0.22 18.54
N GLU A 106 -1.31 0.14 19.57
CA GLU A 106 -1.80 0.13 20.93
C GLU A 106 -2.06 1.59 21.29
N CYS A 107 -3.25 1.90 21.82
CA CYS A 107 -3.50 3.13 22.58
C CYS A 107 -2.55 3.13 23.79
N SER A 108 -1.27 3.38 23.52
CA SER A 108 -0.21 3.25 24.48
C SER A 108 -0.44 4.29 25.56
N ARG A 109 0.01 3.97 26.77
CA ARG A 109 0.00 4.95 27.87
C ARG A 109 0.62 6.27 27.41
N PHE A 110 1.66 6.22 26.56
CA PHE A 110 2.25 7.41 25.96
C PHE A 110 1.28 8.21 25.08
N PHE A 111 0.57 7.56 24.14
CA PHE A 111 -0.39 8.23 23.26
C PHE A 111 -1.58 8.80 24.05
N MET A 112 -2.12 8.04 25.01
CA MET A 112 -3.17 8.51 25.92
C MET A 112 -2.68 9.66 26.80
N SER A 113 -1.45 9.61 27.32
CA SER A 113 -0.84 10.74 28.04
C SER A 113 -0.69 11.97 27.15
N ARG A 114 -0.32 11.79 25.86
CA ARG A 114 -0.18 12.92 24.93
C ARG A 114 -1.54 13.51 24.51
N ILE A 115 -2.57 12.69 24.36
CA ILE A 115 -3.95 13.16 24.15
C ILE A 115 -4.46 13.89 25.41
N LYS A 116 -4.23 13.32 26.59
CA LYS A 116 -4.61 13.93 27.86
C LYS A 116 -3.92 15.28 28.04
N GLN A 117 -2.61 15.34 27.80
CA GLN A 117 -1.85 16.60 27.82
C GLN A 117 -2.40 17.61 26.82
N ARG A 118 -2.76 17.21 25.59
CA ARG A 118 -3.36 18.12 24.62
C ARG A 118 -4.71 18.65 25.09
N LYS A 119 -5.57 17.76 25.60
CA LYS A 119 -6.87 18.14 26.18
C LYS A 119 -6.67 19.13 27.33
N GLU A 120 -5.76 18.86 28.26
CA GLU A 120 -5.39 19.74 29.37
C GLU A 120 -4.86 21.10 28.89
N MET A 121 -4.00 21.13 27.87
CA MET A 121 -3.47 22.40 27.32
C MET A 121 -4.55 23.24 26.60
N THR A 122 -5.57 22.61 26.03
CA THR A 122 -6.69 23.30 25.37
C THR A 122 -7.87 23.56 26.29
N CYS A 123 -7.87 22.95 27.48
CA CYS A 123 -8.95 22.99 28.44
C CYS A 123 -8.68 24.12 29.42
N ILE A 124 -9.45 25.19 29.30
CA ILE A 124 -9.47 26.26 30.28
C ILE A 124 -10.44 25.82 31.39
N TYR A 125 -9.89 25.35 32.52
CA TYR A 125 -10.67 24.89 33.68
C TYR A 125 -10.77 25.94 34.79
N THR A 126 -9.85 26.89 34.81
CA THR A 126 -9.84 28.00 35.76
C THR A 126 -9.69 29.31 35.01
N LEU A 127 -10.49 30.30 35.40
CA LEU A 127 -10.39 31.68 34.93
C LEU A 127 -10.44 32.62 36.12
N ARG A 128 -9.88 33.81 35.95
CA ARG A 128 -9.98 34.88 36.94
C ARG A 128 -11.09 35.83 36.52
N ASP A 129 -12.06 36.06 37.40
CA ASP A 129 -13.16 36.98 37.13
C ASP A 129 -12.70 38.45 37.22
N HIS A 130 -13.63 39.38 36.90
CA HIS A 130 -13.40 40.82 36.97
C HIS A 130 -13.24 41.36 38.41
N ASN A 131 -13.61 40.57 39.42
CA ASN A 131 -13.47 40.88 40.84
C ASN A 131 -12.21 40.24 41.45
N ASP A 132 -11.28 39.79 40.61
CA ASP A 132 -10.00 39.18 40.98
C ASP A 132 -10.11 37.80 41.68
N ASN A 133 -11.28 37.18 41.66
CA ASN A 133 -11.53 35.84 42.20
C ASN A 133 -11.25 34.76 41.17
N TRP A 134 -10.78 33.61 41.64
CA TRP A 134 -10.62 32.42 40.81
C TRP A 134 -11.95 31.67 40.71
N VAL A 135 -12.40 31.46 39.49
CA VAL A 135 -13.55 30.63 39.15
C VAL A 135 -13.02 29.32 38.60
N GLU A 136 -13.43 28.20 39.19
CA GLU A 136 -13.05 26.84 38.77
C GLU A 136 -14.30 26.07 38.38
N GLY A 137 -14.20 25.26 37.32
CA GLY A 137 -15.31 24.44 36.84
C GLY A 137 -15.78 24.88 35.46
N PHE A 138 -16.16 23.91 34.63
CA PHE A 138 -16.49 24.16 33.21
C PHE A 138 -17.74 25.01 33.03
N GLU A 139 -18.70 24.91 33.93
CA GLU A 139 -19.98 25.60 33.84
C GLU A 139 -19.81 27.05 34.31
N GLU A 140 -19.11 27.23 35.42
CA GLU A 140 -18.77 28.52 36.01
C GLU A 140 -17.80 29.31 35.12
N VAL A 141 -16.81 28.65 34.51
CA VAL A 141 -15.89 29.24 33.51
C VAL A 141 -16.60 29.60 32.21
N ALA A 142 -17.64 28.86 31.81
CA ALA A 142 -18.42 29.16 30.62
C ALA A 142 -19.38 30.36 30.83
N GLU A 143 -19.82 30.59 32.06
CA GLU A 143 -20.63 31.76 32.44
C GLU A 143 -19.79 33.03 32.67
N VAL A 144 -18.45 32.93 32.64
CA VAL A 144 -17.56 34.09 32.74
C VAL A 144 -17.88 35.08 31.62
N ASP A 145 -18.32 36.27 32.05
CA ASP A 145 -18.76 37.38 31.22
C ASP A 145 -17.79 37.66 30.05
N HIS A 146 -18.36 37.97 28.88
CA HIS A 146 -17.64 38.43 27.69
C HIS A 146 -16.68 39.59 27.99
N GLN A 147 -16.93 40.35 29.06
CA GLN A 147 -16.01 41.35 29.61
C GLN A 147 -14.66 40.78 30.06
N VAL A 148 -14.60 39.59 30.65
CA VAL A 148 -13.33 38.94 31.06
C VAL A 148 -12.56 38.43 29.83
N ILE A 149 -13.26 37.89 28.84
CA ILE A 149 -12.67 37.51 27.54
C ILE A 149 -12.04 38.74 26.88
N SER A 150 -12.69 39.91 26.99
CA SER A 150 -12.18 41.19 26.46
C SER A 150 -10.95 41.74 27.19
N GLN A 151 -10.69 41.31 28.43
CA GLN A 151 -9.47 41.64 29.17
C GLN A 151 -8.28 40.73 28.82
N GLY A 152 -8.52 39.65 28.07
CA GLY A 152 -7.46 38.86 27.47
C GLY A 152 -6.62 39.70 26.50
N LYS A 153 -5.47 39.17 26.07
CA LYS A 153 -4.65 39.82 25.05
C LYS A 153 -5.45 39.92 23.74
N CYS A 154 -6.11 41.05 23.55
CA CYS A 154 -6.73 41.40 22.29
C CYS A 154 -5.64 41.78 21.28
N LEU A 155 -5.84 41.39 20.02
CA LEU A 155 -4.94 41.78 18.95
C LEU A 155 -4.98 43.31 18.82
N ASN A 156 -3.81 43.95 18.80
CA ASN A 156 -3.74 45.37 18.52
C ASN A 156 -4.08 45.66 17.05
N ILE A 157 -4.30 46.93 16.71
CA ILE A 157 -4.69 47.34 15.34
C ILE A 157 -3.66 46.82 14.32
N ASP A 158 -2.36 46.89 14.62
CA ASP A 158 -1.31 46.44 13.71
C ASP A 158 -1.37 44.92 13.46
N GLN A 159 -1.61 44.12 14.50
CA GLN A 159 -1.78 42.67 14.42
C GLN A 159 -3.05 42.30 13.66
N GLN A 160 -4.14 43.04 13.85
CA GLN A 160 -5.37 42.83 13.08
C GLN A 160 -5.15 43.14 11.60
N ILE A 161 -4.47 44.25 11.29
CA ILE A 161 -4.08 44.61 9.92
C ILE A 161 -3.17 43.54 9.32
N GLN A 162 -2.24 42.98 10.10
CA GLN A 162 -1.34 41.91 9.68
C GLN A 162 -2.11 40.63 9.31
N LEU A 163 -3.14 40.24 10.08
CA LEU A 163 -3.99 39.09 9.76
C LEU A 163 -4.87 39.30 8.52
N CYS A 164 -5.22 40.56 8.23
CA CYS A 164 -5.98 40.94 7.04
C CYS A 164 -5.11 41.08 5.78
N GLN A 165 -3.79 40.97 5.89
CA GLN A 165 -2.91 41.03 4.72
C GLN A 165 -3.14 39.81 3.82
N PRO A 166 -3.07 39.97 2.49
CA PRO A 166 -3.09 38.84 1.58
C PRO A 166 -1.86 37.96 1.81
N PHE A 167 -2.07 36.65 1.87
CA PHE A 167 -0.99 35.68 1.99
C PHE A 167 -0.10 35.73 0.74
N THR A 168 1.21 35.66 0.94
CA THR A 168 2.17 35.57 -0.16
C THR A 168 2.48 34.10 -0.48
N ASN A 169 3.01 33.86 -1.68
CA ASN A 169 3.54 32.54 -2.04
C ASN A 169 4.67 32.08 -1.10
N CYS A 170 5.37 33.01 -0.46
CA CYS A 170 6.40 32.69 0.54
C CYS A 170 5.77 32.10 1.80
N ASP A 171 4.71 32.72 2.31
CA ASP A 171 3.97 32.26 3.50
C ASP A 171 3.38 30.87 3.27
N ILE A 172 2.78 30.66 2.09
CA ILE A 172 2.21 29.38 1.69
C ILE A 172 3.28 28.30 1.65
N LYS A 173 4.45 28.59 1.05
CA LYS A 173 5.56 27.64 1.02
C LYS A 173 6.04 27.34 2.43
N GLN A 174 6.37 28.36 3.23
CA GLN A 174 6.87 28.16 4.57
C GLN A 174 5.96 27.23 5.39
N GLU A 175 4.65 27.45 5.30
CA GLU A 175 3.69 26.64 6.04
C GLU A 175 3.46 25.26 5.44
N LEU A 176 3.54 25.10 4.12
CA LEU A 176 3.56 23.79 3.48
C LEU A 176 4.79 22.97 3.91
N PHE A 177 5.95 23.61 4.01
CA PHE A 177 7.21 22.98 4.42
C PHE A 177 7.27 22.68 5.93
N SER A 178 6.50 23.37 6.77
CA SER A 178 6.40 23.10 8.22
C SER A 178 5.63 21.81 8.54
N ILE A 179 4.78 21.31 7.62
CA ILE A 179 3.99 20.09 7.81
C ILE A 179 4.88 18.84 7.73
N ILE A 180 4.92 18.01 8.77
CA ILE A 180 5.63 16.70 8.77
C ILE A 180 5.26 15.80 7.56
N ASN A 181 6.27 15.16 6.95
CA ASN A 181 6.14 14.41 5.68
C ASN A 181 5.23 13.16 5.77
N TYR A 182 5.06 12.61 6.96
CA TYR A 182 4.29 11.39 7.21
C TYR A 182 2.86 11.68 7.73
N LYS A 183 2.36 12.90 7.54
CA LYS A 183 0.96 13.24 7.82
C LYS A 183 0.05 12.47 6.86
N SER A 184 -1.17 12.15 7.30
CA SER A 184 -2.14 11.43 6.48
C SER A 184 -2.36 12.15 5.14
N PRO A 185 -2.35 11.43 4.01
CA PRO A 185 -2.67 12.01 2.71
C PRO A 185 -4.11 12.50 2.66
N ARG A 186 -4.37 13.44 1.76
CA ARG A 186 -5.72 13.90 1.43
C ARG A 186 -6.47 12.81 0.63
N PRO A 187 -7.77 13.01 0.29
CA PRO A 187 -8.52 12.05 -0.55
C PRO A 187 -7.86 11.71 -1.89
N ASP A 188 -6.95 12.57 -2.37
CA ASP A 188 -6.12 12.38 -3.56
C ASP A 188 -4.96 11.36 -3.38
N GLY A 189 -4.66 10.93 -2.16
CA GLY A 189 -3.57 10.01 -1.85
C GLY A 189 -2.18 10.64 -1.79
N LEU A 190 -2.05 11.96 -1.97
CA LEU A 190 -0.77 12.67 -1.95
C LEU A 190 -0.41 13.12 -0.54
N THR A 191 0.83 12.87 -0.12
CA THR A 191 1.35 13.28 1.18
C THR A 191 1.97 14.67 1.12
N SER A 192 2.15 15.33 2.26
CA SER A 192 2.93 16.58 2.34
C SER A 192 4.35 16.39 1.79
N GLY A 193 4.94 15.20 1.92
CA GLY A 193 6.24 14.89 1.32
C GLY A 193 6.26 15.02 -0.20
N PHE A 194 5.19 14.62 -0.91
CA PHE A 194 5.11 14.77 -2.36
C PHE A 194 5.23 16.24 -2.80
N TYR A 195 4.49 17.15 -2.14
CA TYR A 195 4.48 18.56 -2.49
C TYR A 195 5.74 19.33 -2.09
N LYS A 196 6.59 18.75 -1.24
CA LYS A 196 7.89 19.34 -0.88
C LYS A 196 9.00 18.96 -1.86
N GLU A 197 8.87 17.82 -2.52
CA GLU A 197 9.84 17.28 -3.47
C GLU A 197 9.47 17.62 -4.93
N ALA A 198 8.26 18.14 -5.17
CA ALA A 198 7.78 18.62 -6.47
C ALA A 198 8.20 20.07 -6.75
#